data_AF-A0A0D8XSK8-F1
#
_entry.id   AF-A0A0D8XSK8-F1
#
_cell.length_a   1.000
_cell.length_b   1.000
_cell.length_c   1.000
_cell.angle_alpha   90.00
_cell.angle_beta   90.00
_cell.angle_gamma   90.00
#
_symmetry.space_group_name_H-M   'P 1'
#
loop_
_entity.id
_entity.type
_entity.pdbx_description
1 polymer ?
#
loop_
_entity_poly.entity_id
_entity_poly.type
_entity_poly.pdbx_seq_one_letter_code
_entity_poly.pdbx_strand_id
1 'polypeptide(L)'
;MIEFDQYHGEVHKMACLVISWFVSPLTSGIISSVFYIFVDYAILRKDNPFMWGMKLLPLFYFLCVTYNIFMVTWKGSKLLHFDRIPLWGSFLLAVGNGAIAVVAVQYILKPHIQKKIEGSNSIFNLIYSNSTRNDNSRALQLFAAVQILTACFAGFAHGAQDTGNAVAPVAALLSIYWSNSTQQNEEVPIYVLLYGVLGICVGLIIFGDRVITTIGKKVSDIDAASGFTIEFGAAITSLLASKLGLPISTTHCVVGSVVMVGYLRSSKRMKWSLLRNIAISWLVTIPISAIISAASMLLLISAV
;
A
#
# COMPACT_ATOMS: atom_id res chain seq x y z
N MET A 1 9.66 -13.43 -39.03
CA MET A 1 10.71 -13.37 -38.00
C MET A 1 10.40 -12.30 -36.96
N ILE A 2 10.03 -11.07 -37.36
CA ILE A 2 9.62 -9.98 -36.45
C ILE A 2 8.34 -10.31 -35.66
N GLU A 3 7.30 -10.88 -36.29
CA GLU A 3 6.06 -11.29 -35.58
C GLU A 3 6.28 -12.42 -34.56
N PHE A 4 7.24 -13.32 -34.79
CA PHE A 4 7.53 -14.44 -33.90
C PHE A 4 8.25 -13.97 -32.63
N ASP A 5 9.16 -13.01 -32.76
CA ASP A 5 9.82 -12.34 -31.63
C ASP A 5 8.84 -11.46 -30.83
N GLN A 6 7.89 -10.81 -31.51
CA GLN A 6 6.83 -10.02 -30.88
C GLN A 6 5.87 -10.90 -30.06
N TYR A 7 5.48 -12.06 -30.60
CA TYR A 7 4.62 -13.02 -29.90
C TYR A 7 5.33 -13.63 -28.67
N HIS A 8 6.61 -14.00 -28.78
CA HIS A 8 7.40 -14.46 -27.63
C HIS A 8 7.57 -13.37 -26.57
N GLY A 9 7.75 -12.11 -26.98
CA GLY A 9 7.80 -10.96 -26.07
C GLY A 9 6.49 -10.75 -25.31
N GLU A 10 5.34 -10.86 -25.96
CA GLU A 10 4.02 -10.74 -25.34
C GLU A 10 3.71 -11.91 -24.39
N VAL A 11 4.03 -13.15 -24.78
CA VAL A 11 3.89 -14.33 -23.90
C VAL A 11 4.80 -14.21 -22.68
N HIS A 12 6.02 -13.69 -22.83
CA HIS A 12 6.92 -13.47 -21.70
C HIS A 12 6.40 -12.39 -20.73
N LYS A 13 5.86 -11.28 -21.25
CA LYS A 13 5.19 -10.25 -20.43
C LYS A 13 3.98 -10.81 -19.68
N MET A 14 3.13 -11.59 -20.36
CA MET A 14 1.98 -12.28 -19.77
C MET A 14 2.42 -13.27 -18.68
N ALA A 15 3.47 -14.06 -18.92
CA ALA A 15 4.01 -14.96 -17.91
C ALA A 15 4.57 -14.21 -16.70
N CYS A 16 5.27 -13.09 -16.92
CA CYS A 16 5.77 -12.23 -15.86
C CYS A 16 4.62 -11.65 -15.01
N LEU A 17 3.52 -11.21 -15.64
CA LEU A 17 2.30 -10.77 -14.97
C LEU A 17 1.69 -11.87 -14.09
N VAL A 18 1.54 -13.09 -14.60
CA VAL A 18 0.98 -14.19 -13.82
C VAL A 18 1.89 -14.56 -12.65
N ILE A 19 3.20 -14.62 -12.86
CA ILE A 19 4.18 -14.90 -11.79
C ILE A 19 4.12 -13.82 -10.72
N SER A 20 3.99 -12.55 -11.10
CA SER A 20 3.95 -11.44 -10.17
C SER A 20 2.78 -11.55 -9.19
N TRP A 21 1.65 -12.15 -9.59
CA TRP A 21 0.49 -12.33 -8.73
C TRP A 21 0.72 -13.29 -7.56
N PHE A 22 1.66 -14.23 -7.70
CA PHE A 22 2.06 -15.14 -6.63
C PHE A 22 3.27 -14.60 -5.85
N VAL A 23 4.20 -13.94 -6.54
CA VAL A 23 5.40 -13.37 -5.92
C VAL A 23 5.05 -12.17 -5.04
N SER A 24 4.09 -11.33 -5.44
CA SER A 24 3.74 -10.12 -4.70
C SER A 24 3.15 -10.39 -3.31
N PRO A 25 2.14 -11.28 -3.10
CA PRO A 25 1.65 -11.59 -1.76
C PRO A 25 2.70 -12.29 -0.89
N LEU A 26 3.57 -13.10 -1.48
CA LEU A 26 4.63 -13.78 -0.75
C LEU A 26 5.68 -12.77 -0.26
N THR A 27 6.15 -11.90 -1.15
CA THR A 27 7.19 -10.90 -0.84
C THR A 27 6.69 -9.90 0.19
N SER A 28 5.46 -9.39 0.03
CA SER A 28 4.85 -8.47 1.00
C SER A 28 4.59 -9.16 2.34
N GLY A 29 4.14 -10.42 2.32
CA GLY A 29 3.97 -11.25 3.50
C GLY A 29 5.27 -11.40 4.31
N ILE A 30 6.39 -11.68 3.63
CA ILE A 30 7.71 -11.80 4.25
C ILE A 30 8.15 -10.46 4.83
N ILE A 31 8.09 -9.37 4.06
CA ILE A 31 8.53 -8.04 4.52
C ILE A 31 7.69 -7.60 5.74
N SER A 32 6.36 -7.72 5.66
CA SER A 32 5.47 -7.41 6.78
C SER A 32 5.74 -8.29 8.00
N SER A 33 6.10 -9.55 7.80
CA SER A 33 6.40 -10.48 8.90
C SER A 33 7.71 -10.16 9.60
N VAL A 34 8.77 -9.88 8.85
CA VAL A 34 10.05 -9.43 9.40
C VAL A 34 9.85 -8.15 10.21
N PHE A 35 9.10 -7.21 9.66
CA PHE A 35 8.81 -5.96 10.35
C PHE A 35 7.90 -6.16 11.57
N TYR A 36 6.90 -7.04 11.48
CA TYR A 36 6.05 -7.40 12.61
C TYR A 36 6.86 -8.06 13.74
N ILE A 37 7.75 -9.00 13.43
CA ILE A 37 8.62 -9.64 14.43
C ILE A 37 9.52 -8.61 15.12
N PHE A 38 10.06 -7.66 14.36
CA PHE A 38 10.81 -6.53 14.91
C PHE A 38 9.95 -5.70 15.88
N VAL A 39 8.74 -5.29 15.48
CA VAL A 39 7.82 -4.52 16.33
C VAL A 39 7.38 -5.33 17.56
N ASP A 40 7.11 -6.62 17.40
CA ASP A 40 6.70 -7.53 18.47
C ASP A 40 7.79 -7.65 19.54
N TYR A 41 9.03 -7.90 19.13
CA TYR A 41 10.16 -8.06 20.05
C TYR A 41 10.64 -6.74 20.65
N ALA A 42 10.64 -5.65 19.87
CA ALA A 42 11.15 -4.36 20.30
C ALA A 42 10.14 -3.58 21.16
N ILE A 43 8.83 -3.82 21.00
CA ILE A 43 7.76 -3.06 21.66
C ILE A 43 6.77 -3.96 22.39
N LEU A 44 6.07 -4.85 21.68
CA LEU A 44 4.88 -5.52 22.23
C LEU A 44 5.18 -6.50 23.36
N ARG A 45 6.33 -7.17 23.34
CA ARG A 45 6.76 -8.13 24.38
C ARG A 45 7.52 -7.50 25.55
N LYS A 46 7.74 -6.17 25.53
CA LYS A 46 8.45 -5.49 26.62
C LYS A 46 7.51 -5.21 27.79
N ASP A 47 8.05 -5.13 29.00
CA ASP A 47 7.26 -4.89 30.22
C ASP A 47 6.48 -3.57 30.18
N ASN A 48 6.95 -2.57 29.42
CA ASN A 48 6.25 -1.31 29.18
C ASN A 48 6.19 -0.98 27.67
N PRO A 49 5.22 -1.55 26.93
CA PRO A 49 5.12 -1.35 25.48
C PRO A 49 4.88 0.10 25.09
N PHE A 50 4.18 0.88 25.92
CA PHE A 50 3.94 2.29 25.66
C PHE A 50 5.24 3.10 25.63
N MET A 51 6.10 2.93 26.64
CA MET A 51 7.38 3.65 26.71
C MET A 51 8.34 3.25 25.59
N TRP A 52 8.40 1.95 25.26
CA TRP A 52 9.23 1.47 24.14
C TRP A 52 8.70 1.95 22.79
N GLY A 53 7.38 1.95 22.59
CA GLY A 53 6.74 2.53 21.42
C GLY A 53 7.08 4.01 21.28
N MET A 54 7.05 4.78 22.37
CA MET A 54 7.41 6.19 22.39
C MET A 54 8.89 6.46 22.08
N LYS A 55 9.79 5.54 22.47
CA LYS A 55 11.21 5.61 22.13
C LYS A 55 11.47 5.31 20.65
N LEU A 56 10.75 4.34 20.08
CA LEU A 56 10.90 3.92 18.68
C LEU A 56 10.05 4.71 17.68
N LEU A 57 9.10 5.51 18.17
CA LEU A 57 8.24 6.38 17.37
C LEU A 57 9.01 7.22 16.32
N PRO A 58 10.11 7.92 16.68
CA PRO A 58 10.85 8.73 15.71
C PRO A 58 11.51 7.88 14.62
N LEU A 59 11.95 6.66 14.94
CA LEU A 59 12.53 5.73 13.97
C LEU A 59 11.48 5.29 12.94
N PHE A 60 10.26 4.98 13.36
CA PHE A 60 9.20 4.59 12.41
C PHE A 60 8.84 5.73 11.46
N TYR A 61 8.72 6.95 11.97
CA TYR A 61 8.49 8.13 11.14
C TYR A 61 9.67 8.41 10.21
N PHE A 62 10.90 8.28 10.70
CA PHE A 62 12.10 8.39 9.87
C PHE A 62 12.05 7.43 8.69
N LEU A 63 11.81 6.13 8.95
CA LEU A 63 11.77 5.11 7.92
C LEU A 63 10.64 5.34 6.92
N CYS A 64 9.43 5.66 7.40
CA CYS A 64 8.29 5.93 6.53
C CYS A 64 8.54 7.16 5.64
N VAL A 65 8.93 8.29 6.22
CA VAL A 65 9.16 9.54 5.46
C VAL A 65 10.33 9.38 4.50
N THR A 66 11.44 8.81 4.95
CA THR A 66 12.62 8.57 4.10
C THR A 66 12.23 7.71 2.90
N TYR A 67 11.56 6.57 3.13
CA TYR A 67 11.17 5.70 2.03
C TYR A 67 10.20 6.38 1.06
N ASN A 68 9.20 7.11 1.56
CA ASN A 68 8.26 7.86 0.72
C ASN A 68 8.96 8.89 -0.17
N ILE A 69 9.79 9.75 0.43
CA ILE A 69 10.50 10.80 -0.31
C ILE A 69 11.48 10.17 -1.30
N PHE A 70 12.16 9.09 -0.91
CA PHE A 70 13.03 8.35 -1.82
C PHE A 70 12.24 7.81 -3.02
N MET A 71 11.08 7.19 -2.80
CA MET A 71 10.25 6.68 -3.89
C MET A 71 9.64 7.78 -4.76
N VAL A 72 9.34 8.95 -4.21
CA VAL A 72 8.85 10.09 -5.00
C VAL A 72 9.96 10.69 -5.87
N THR A 73 11.16 10.81 -5.32
CA THR A 73 12.28 11.51 -5.99
C THR A 73 13.09 10.61 -6.91
N TRP A 74 13.31 9.34 -6.55
CA TRP A 74 14.11 8.42 -7.35
C TRP A 74 13.33 7.96 -8.59
N LYS A 75 13.85 8.24 -9.80
CA LYS A 75 13.10 8.02 -11.05
C LYS A 75 11.68 8.59 -10.94
N GLY A 76 11.60 9.81 -10.40
CA GLY A 76 10.35 10.49 -10.09
C GLY A 76 9.67 11.09 -11.32
N SER A 77 8.68 11.94 -11.08
CA SER A 77 7.93 12.63 -12.14
C SER A 77 8.84 13.51 -13.01
N LYS A 78 8.72 13.37 -14.34
CA LYS A 78 9.37 14.24 -15.32
C LYS A 78 8.86 15.67 -15.27
N LEU A 79 7.58 15.84 -14.92
CA LEU A 79 6.94 17.16 -14.77
C LEU A 79 7.58 17.99 -13.65
N LEU A 80 7.97 17.33 -12.55
CA LEU A 80 8.65 17.98 -11.42
C LEU A 80 10.18 17.94 -11.57
N HIS A 81 10.69 17.47 -12.71
CA HIS A 81 12.12 17.26 -12.98
C HIS A 81 12.83 16.36 -11.97
N PHE A 82 12.09 15.48 -11.29
CA PHE A 82 12.65 14.51 -10.35
C PHE A 82 13.38 13.36 -11.07
N ASP A 83 13.10 13.16 -12.35
CA ASP A 83 13.82 12.22 -13.23
C ASP A 83 15.31 12.57 -13.37
N ARG A 84 15.68 13.84 -13.19
CA ARG A 84 17.06 14.33 -13.32
C ARG A 84 17.90 14.18 -12.05
N ILE A 85 17.27 13.85 -10.93
CA ILE A 85 17.97 13.74 -9.64
C ILE A 85 18.75 12.42 -9.64
N PRO A 86 20.08 12.44 -9.40
CA PRO A 86 20.86 11.20 -9.32
C PRO A 86 20.47 10.41 -8.06
N LEU A 87 20.67 9.09 -8.08
CA LEU A 87 20.30 8.18 -6.99
C LEU A 87 20.78 8.66 -5.61
N TRP A 88 22.03 9.13 -5.51
CA TRP A 88 22.59 9.64 -4.26
C TRP A 88 21.90 10.93 -3.80
N GLY A 89 21.49 11.79 -4.74
CA GLY A 89 20.73 13.01 -4.47
C GLY A 89 19.35 12.70 -3.91
N SER A 90 18.62 11.74 -4.52
CA SER A 90 17.34 11.25 -4.01
C SER A 90 17.49 10.66 -2.61
N PHE A 91 18.57 9.91 -2.36
CA PHE A 91 18.86 9.35 -1.04
C PHE A 91 19.13 10.44 0.02
N LEU A 92 19.94 11.46 -0.30
CA LEU A 92 20.21 12.57 0.61
C LEU A 92 18.94 13.39 0.92
N LEU A 93 18.12 13.69 -0.09
CA LEU A 93 16.85 14.39 0.10
C LEU A 93 15.90 13.58 0.98
N ALA A 94 15.85 12.26 0.76
CA ALA A 94 15.03 11.35 1.55
C ALA A 94 15.47 11.30 3.02
N VAL A 95 16.76 11.07 3.28
CA VAL A 95 17.30 11.02 4.64
C VAL A 95 17.20 12.38 5.33
N GLY A 96 17.42 13.48 4.61
CA GLY A 96 17.25 14.84 5.14
C GLY A 96 15.81 15.12 5.60
N ASN A 97 14.82 14.78 4.78
CA ASN A 97 13.41 14.90 5.16
C ASN A 97 13.03 13.93 6.29
N GLY A 98 13.60 12.72 6.30
CA GLY A 98 13.46 11.78 7.41
C GLY A 98 13.99 12.37 8.73
N ALA A 99 15.16 13.01 8.71
CA ALA A 99 15.75 13.66 9.88
C ALA A 99 14.88 14.84 10.38
N ILE A 100 14.32 15.64 9.47
CA ILE A 100 13.34 16.69 9.80
C ILE A 100 12.10 16.06 10.46
N ALA A 101 11.60 14.94 9.94
CA ALA A 101 10.48 14.23 10.53
C ALA A 101 10.81 13.72 11.95
N VAL A 102 12.03 13.26 12.22
CA VAL A 102 12.48 12.90 13.58
C VAL A 102 12.40 14.09 14.52
N VAL A 103 12.91 15.24 14.11
CA VAL A 103 12.85 16.48 14.91
C VAL A 103 11.40 16.88 15.17
N ALA A 104 10.55 16.90 14.14
CA ALA A 104 9.14 17.20 14.27
C ALA A 104 8.42 16.20 15.21
N VAL A 105 8.75 14.92 15.14
CA VAL A 105 8.19 13.91 16.04
C VAL A 105 8.61 14.15 17.47
N GLN A 106 9.88 14.41 17.74
CA GLN A 106 10.39 14.60 19.10
C GLN A 106 9.81 15.85 19.78
N TYR A 107 9.73 16.96 19.06
CA TYR A 107 9.35 18.25 19.65
C TYR A 107 7.86 18.59 19.50
N ILE A 108 7.17 18.07 18.49
CA ILE A 108 5.76 18.38 18.22
C ILE A 108 4.88 17.18 18.52
N LEU A 109 5.10 16.06 17.83
CA LEU A 109 4.14 14.96 17.86
C LEU A 109 4.14 14.22 19.20
N LYS A 110 5.32 13.92 19.73
CA LYS A 110 5.53 13.21 20.98
C LYS A 110 4.84 13.88 22.17
N PRO A 111 5.04 15.20 22.45
CA PRO A 111 4.33 15.85 23.55
C PRO A 111 2.81 15.95 23.30
N HIS A 112 2.35 16.11 22.06
CA HIS A 112 0.91 16.12 21.76
C HIS A 112 0.26 14.74 22.02
N ILE A 113 0.91 13.66 21.60
CA ILE A 113 0.43 12.30 21.83
C ILE A 113 0.40 11.99 23.34
N GLN A 114 1.46 12.35 24.08
CA GLN A 114 1.50 12.16 25.53
C GLN A 114 0.38 12.91 26.23
N LYS A 115 0.21 14.21 25.96
CA LYS A 115 -0.88 15.00 26.56
C LYS A 115 -2.26 14.45 26.23
N LYS A 116 -2.48 13.99 24.98
CA LYS A 116 -3.77 13.43 24.56
C LYS A 116 -4.06 12.11 25.26
N ILE A 117 -3.07 11.22 25.35
CA ILE A 117 -3.20 9.92 26.01
C ILE A 117 -3.36 10.09 27.52
N GLU A 118 -2.59 10.99 28.14
CA GLU A 118 -2.70 11.29 29.58
C GLU A 118 -4.06 11.92 29.92
N GLY A 119 -4.51 12.92 29.16
CA GLY A 119 -5.81 13.57 29.37
C GLY A 119 -7.00 12.61 29.17
N SER A 120 -6.92 11.72 28.18
CA SER A 120 -7.93 10.67 27.99
C SER A 120 -7.93 9.63 29.12
N ASN A 121 -6.76 9.35 29.71
CA ASN A 121 -6.64 8.40 30.82
C ASN A 121 -7.03 8.99 32.16
N SER A 122 -6.95 10.31 32.37
CA SER A 122 -7.43 10.95 33.61
C SER A 122 -8.91 10.68 33.84
N ILE A 123 -9.75 10.75 32.79
CA ILE A 123 -11.18 10.42 32.86
C ILE A 123 -11.37 8.90 33.04
N PHE A 124 -10.60 8.08 32.31
CA PHE A 124 -10.72 6.62 32.36
C PHE A 124 -10.31 6.04 33.72
N ASN A 125 -9.19 6.49 34.30
CA ASN A 125 -8.71 6.07 35.62
C ASN A 125 -9.64 6.52 36.76
N LEU A 126 -10.39 7.61 36.57
CA LEU A 126 -11.42 8.07 37.51
C LEU A 126 -12.62 7.09 37.54
N ILE A 127 -12.85 6.37 36.45
CA ILE A 127 -13.98 5.44 36.27
C ILE A 127 -13.55 3.97 36.48
N TYR A 128 -12.29 3.61 36.25
CA TYR A 128 -11.77 2.24 36.33
C TYR A 128 -10.41 2.17 37.06
N SER A 129 -10.40 1.56 38.25
CA SER A 129 -9.28 1.60 39.22
C SER A 129 -8.22 0.49 39.09
N ASN A 130 -8.46 -0.62 38.36
CA ASN A 130 -7.54 -1.79 38.37
C ASN A 130 -6.67 -1.95 37.10
N SER A 131 -5.34 -1.90 37.28
CA SER A 131 -4.32 -1.58 36.26
C SER A 131 -3.42 -2.74 35.80
N THR A 132 -3.84 -3.41 34.72
CA THR A 132 -2.95 -4.08 33.74
C THR A 132 -3.41 -3.84 32.31
N ARG A 133 -4.70 -3.53 32.14
CA ARG A 133 -5.34 -3.16 30.87
C ARG A 133 -4.95 -1.75 30.37
N ASN A 134 -4.36 -0.92 31.22
CA ASN A 134 -4.04 0.48 30.94
C ASN A 134 -2.86 0.64 29.96
N ASP A 135 -1.75 -0.07 30.18
CA ASP A 135 -0.54 0.09 29.35
C ASP A 135 -0.71 -0.49 27.94
N ASN A 136 -1.43 -1.60 27.80
CA ASN A 136 -1.81 -2.14 26.48
C ASN A 136 -2.76 -1.19 25.73
N SER A 137 -3.67 -0.50 26.42
CA SER A 137 -4.57 0.49 25.81
C SER A 137 -3.80 1.72 25.32
N ARG A 138 -2.83 2.21 26.10
CA ARG A 138 -1.95 3.33 25.72
C ARG A 138 -1.05 2.99 24.53
N ALA A 139 -0.46 1.81 24.54
CA ALA A 139 0.35 1.33 23.42
C ALA A 139 -0.50 1.21 22.13
N LEU A 140 -1.73 0.70 22.23
CA LEU A 140 -2.65 0.60 21.09
C LEU A 140 -3.02 1.98 20.53
N GLN A 141 -3.30 2.97 21.38
CA GLN A 141 -3.58 4.35 20.96
C GLN A 141 -2.37 5.01 20.29
N LEU A 142 -1.16 4.73 20.79
CA LEU A 142 0.07 5.19 20.15
C LEU A 142 0.23 4.57 18.75
N PHE A 143 0.09 3.24 18.63
CA PHE A 143 0.17 2.57 17.34
C PHE A 143 -0.90 3.03 16.37
N ALA A 144 -2.11 3.37 16.83
CA ALA A 144 -3.15 3.95 15.97
C ALA A 144 -2.70 5.29 15.38
N ALA A 145 -1.99 6.13 16.14
CA ALA A 145 -1.44 7.38 15.61
C ALA A 145 -0.34 7.14 14.56
N VAL A 146 0.51 6.12 14.75
CA VAL A 146 1.52 5.74 13.75
C VAL A 146 0.89 5.11 12.52
N GLN A 147 -0.17 4.31 12.71
CA GLN A 147 -0.87 3.65 11.62
C GLN A 147 -1.49 4.66 10.65
N ILE A 148 -1.94 5.83 11.12
CA ILE A 148 -2.44 6.87 10.20
C ILE A 148 -1.36 7.26 9.17
N LEU A 149 -0.09 7.36 9.59
CA LEU A 149 1.01 7.65 8.66
C LEU A 149 1.20 6.52 7.64
N THR A 150 1.18 5.26 8.08
CA THR A 150 1.32 4.12 7.16
C THR A 150 0.11 3.93 6.27
N ALA A 151 -1.08 4.31 6.72
CA ALA A 151 -2.29 4.29 5.91
C ALA A 151 -2.20 5.35 4.78
N CYS A 152 -1.71 6.56 5.09
CA CYS A 152 -1.42 7.56 4.05
C CYS A 152 -0.37 7.04 3.05
N PHE A 153 0.67 6.38 3.55
CA PHE A 153 1.71 5.79 2.72
C PHE A 153 1.18 4.68 1.81
N ALA A 154 0.38 3.76 2.35
CA ALA A 154 -0.27 2.71 1.59
C ALA A 154 -1.25 3.29 0.55
N GLY A 155 -1.97 4.36 0.91
CA GLY A 155 -2.82 5.11 -0.02
C GLY A 155 -2.03 5.74 -1.18
N PHE A 156 -0.85 6.31 -0.90
CA PHE A 156 0.05 6.80 -1.94
C PHE A 156 0.55 5.67 -2.85
N ALA A 157 0.99 4.54 -2.28
CA ALA A 157 1.42 3.36 -3.03
C ALA A 157 0.30 2.81 -3.93
N HIS A 158 -0.93 2.77 -3.42
CA HIS A 158 -2.12 2.36 -4.16
C HIS A 158 -2.41 3.32 -5.33
N GLY A 159 -2.40 4.63 -5.07
CA GLY A 159 -2.59 5.64 -6.12
C GLY A 159 -1.53 5.55 -7.22
N ALA A 160 -0.26 5.39 -6.85
CA ALA A 160 0.84 5.30 -7.81
C ALA A 160 0.71 4.10 -8.76
N GLN A 161 0.19 2.96 -8.27
CA GLN A 161 0.04 1.75 -9.08
C GLN A 161 -1.27 1.74 -9.87
N ASP A 162 -2.39 2.10 -9.24
CA ASP A 162 -3.72 1.89 -9.83
C ASP A 162 -4.16 3.02 -10.76
N THR A 163 -3.55 4.20 -10.66
CA THR A 163 -3.77 5.28 -11.65
C THR A 163 -3.38 4.81 -13.05
N GLY A 164 -2.29 4.05 -13.18
CA GLY A 164 -1.85 3.49 -14.46
C GLY A 164 -2.89 2.56 -15.08
N ASN A 165 -3.48 1.67 -14.26
CA ASN A 165 -4.50 0.72 -14.70
C ASN A 165 -5.77 1.42 -15.22
N ALA A 166 -6.21 2.49 -14.55
CA ALA A 166 -7.41 3.23 -14.93
C ALA A 166 -7.17 4.14 -16.15
N VAL A 167 -6.00 4.77 -16.23
CA VAL A 167 -5.70 5.79 -17.24
C VAL A 167 -5.16 5.19 -18.54
N ALA A 168 -4.49 4.03 -18.51
CA ALA A 168 -3.87 3.44 -19.70
C ALA A 168 -4.82 3.27 -20.90
N PRO A 169 -6.05 2.76 -20.76
CA PRO A 169 -6.98 2.66 -21.89
C PRO A 169 -7.39 4.03 -22.46
N VAL A 170 -7.58 5.03 -21.61
CA VAL A 170 -7.95 6.40 -22.03
C VAL A 170 -6.77 7.07 -22.74
N ALA A 171 -5.56 6.91 -22.20
CA ALA A 171 -4.33 7.40 -22.83
C ALA A 171 -4.12 6.74 -24.20
N ALA A 172 -4.38 5.43 -24.32
CA ALA A 172 -4.33 4.71 -25.57
C ALA A 172 -5.27 5.31 -26.62
N LEU A 173 -6.54 5.51 -26.25
CA LEU A 173 -7.54 6.10 -27.15
C LEU A 173 -7.14 7.51 -27.61
N LEU A 174 -6.66 8.36 -26.70
CA LEU A 174 -6.21 9.71 -27.05
C LEU A 174 -4.99 9.71 -27.97
N SER A 175 -4.01 8.83 -27.73
CA SER A 175 -2.82 8.72 -28.59
C SER A 175 -3.19 8.31 -30.02
N ILE A 176 -4.14 7.38 -30.18
CA ILE A 176 -4.63 6.96 -31.50
C ILE A 176 -5.40 8.10 -32.16
N TYR A 177 -6.26 8.79 -31.40
CA TYR A 177 -7.11 9.86 -31.92
C TYR A 177 -6.32 11.09 -32.40
N TRP A 178 -5.23 11.45 -31.73
CA TRP A 178 -4.42 12.62 -32.09
C TRP A 178 -3.27 12.30 -33.03
N SER A 179 -2.54 11.22 -32.75
CA SER A 179 -1.29 10.91 -33.45
C SER A 179 -1.49 9.94 -34.62
N ASN A 180 -2.72 9.42 -34.82
CA ASN A 180 -3.07 8.39 -35.82
C ASN A 180 -2.08 7.20 -35.82
N SER A 181 -1.44 6.95 -34.68
CA SER A 181 -0.37 5.99 -34.50
C SER A 181 -0.72 5.10 -33.33
N THR A 182 -0.45 3.80 -33.47
CA THR A 182 -0.57 2.82 -32.40
C THR A 182 0.67 2.79 -31.50
N GLN A 183 1.70 3.59 -31.82
CA GLN A 183 2.93 3.66 -31.04
C GLN A 183 2.71 4.58 -29.82
N GLN A 184 2.64 3.99 -28.63
CA GLN A 184 2.48 4.69 -27.35
C GLN A 184 3.80 5.26 -26.82
N ASN A 185 4.45 6.10 -27.62
CA ASN A 185 5.71 6.74 -27.26
C ASN A 185 5.53 8.09 -26.55
N GLU A 186 4.31 8.63 -26.56
CA GLU A 186 3.99 9.92 -25.96
C GLU A 186 3.70 9.80 -24.46
N GLU A 187 4.11 10.82 -23.71
CA GLU A 187 3.83 10.88 -22.27
C GLU A 187 2.36 11.16 -22.02
N VAL A 188 1.78 10.48 -21.03
CA VAL A 188 0.38 10.66 -20.66
C VAL A 188 0.17 12.08 -20.13
N PRO A 189 -0.74 12.88 -20.73
CA PRO A 189 -0.99 14.24 -20.28
C PRO A 189 -1.56 14.29 -18.84
N ILE A 190 -1.20 15.33 -18.09
CA ILE A 190 -1.57 15.44 -16.67
C ILE A 190 -3.07 15.48 -16.42
N TYR A 191 -3.87 16.06 -17.31
CA TYR A 191 -5.32 16.11 -17.13
C TYR A 191 -5.96 14.70 -17.18
N VAL A 192 -5.36 13.76 -17.92
CA VAL A 192 -5.84 12.36 -17.95
C VAL A 192 -5.49 11.65 -16.63
N LEU A 193 -4.30 11.92 -16.09
CA LEU A 193 -3.91 11.44 -14.76
C LEU A 193 -4.85 11.99 -13.67
N LEU A 194 -5.17 13.29 -13.72
CA LEU A 194 -6.10 13.93 -12.79
C LEU A 194 -7.50 13.32 -12.88
N TYR A 195 -8.00 13.04 -14.09
CA TYR A 195 -9.25 12.33 -14.30
C TYR A 195 -9.24 10.95 -13.62
N GLY A 196 -8.18 10.17 -13.81
CA GLY A 196 -8.03 8.85 -13.17
C GLY A 196 -8.03 8.94 -11.64
N VAL A 197 -7.24 9.86 -11.07
CA VAL A 197 -7.15 10.05 -9.62
C VAL A 197 -8.50 10.46 -9.02
N LEU A 198 -9.21 11.41 -9.65
CA LEU A 198 -10.53 11.84 -9.19
C LEU A 198 -11.54 10.68 -9.22
N GLY A 199 -11.52 9.87 -10.28
CA GLY A 199 -12.36 8.67 -10.37
C GLY A 199 -12.10 7.67 -9.24
N ILE A 200 -10.81 7.41 -8.94
CA ILE A 200 -10.41 6.54 -7.83
C ILE A 200 -10.90 7.10 -6.49
N CYS A 201 -10.70 8.40 -6.22
CA CYS A 201 -11.15 9.04 -4.98
C CYS A 201 -12.67 8.95 -4.80
N VAL A 202 -13.44 9.27 -5.85
CA VAL A 202 -14.90 9.19 -5.82
C VAL A 202 -15.37 7.74 -5.61
N GLY A 203 -14.78 6.78 -6.30
CA GLY A 203 -15.09 5.36 -6.13
C GLY A 203 -14.84 4.85 -4.72
N LEU A 204 -13.72 5.24 -4.11
CA LEU A 204 -13.39 4.90 -2.72
C LEU A 204 -14.38 5.48 -1.72
N ILE A 205 -14.84 6.73 -1.92
CA ILE A 205 -15.82 7.38 -1.04
C ILE A 205 -17.18 6.67 -1.11
N ILE A 206 -17.62 6.27 -2.31
CA ILE A 206 -18.96 5.70 -2.50
C ILE A 206 -19.02 4.21 -2.16
N PHE A 207 -17.99 3.43 -2.52
CA PHE A 207 -18.04 1.96 -2.46
C PHE A 207 -16.93 1.31 -1.62
N GLY A 208 -15.98 2.08 -1.09
CA GLY A 208 -14.82 1.54 -0.37
C GLY A 208 -15.16 0.88 0.97
N ASP A 209 -16.25 1.29 1.63
CA ASP A 209 -16.64 0.86 2.97
C ASP A 209 -16.78 -0.67 3.11
N ARG A 210 -17.36 -1.33 2.09
CA ARG A 210 -17.60 -2.78 2.07
C ARG A 210 -16.31 -3.58 2.04
N VAL A 211 -15.34 -3.13 1.24
CA VAL A 211 -14.04 -3.81 1.08
C VAL A 211 -13.18 -3.58 2.31
N ILE A 212 -13.10 -2.33 2.78
CA ILE A 212 -12.34 -1.95 3.99
C ILE A 212 -12.85 -2.73 5.21
N THR A 213 -14.17 -2.85 5.36
CA THR A 213 -14.78 -3.61 6.47
C THR A 213 -14.48 -5.12 6.37
N THR A 214 -14.45 -5.67 5.16
CA THR A 214 -14.19 -7.11 4.95
C THR A 214 -12.75 -7.45 5.29
N ILE A 215 -11.78 -6.66 4.82
CA ILE A 215 -10.36 -6.89 5.13
C ILE A 215 -10.07 -6.61 6.61
N GLY A 216 -10.57 -5.49 7.14
CA GLY A 216 -10.24 -5.02 8.50
C GLY A 216 -10.91 -5.78 9.65
N LYS A 217 -12.10 -6.38 9.43
CA LYS A 217 -12.85 -7.08 10.50
C LYS A 217 -13.10 -8.56 10.25
N LYS A 218 -13.12 -9.01 8.98
CA LYS A 218 -13.57 -10.38 8.65
C LYS A 218 -12.43 -11.36 8.40
N VAL A 219 -11.25 -10.90 7.95
CA VAL A 219 -10.10 -11.78 7.63
C VAL A 219 -9.28 -12.16 8.88
N SER A 220 -8.98 -11.18 9.74
CA SER A 220 -8.27 -11.36 11.02
C SER A 220 -8.62 -10.19 11.96
N ASP A 221 -8.52 -10.39 13.28
CA ASP A 221 -8.64 -9.30 14.26
C ASP A 221 -7.36 -8.44 14.25
N ILE A 222 -7.29 -7.47 13.35
CA ILE A 222 -6.13 -6.59 13.17
C ILE A 222 -6.16 -5.50 14.25
N ASP A 223 -5.15 -5.48 15.12
CA ASP A 223 -4.90 -4.34 16.01
C ASP A 223 -3.99 -3.30 15.32
N ALA A 224 -3.86 -2.11 15.90
CA ALA A 224 -3.17 -1.02 15.23
C ALA A 224 -1.68 -1.30 14.95
N ALA A 225 -1.01 -2.08 15.82
CA ALA A 225 0.38 -2.48 15.61
C ALA A 225 0.53 -3.43 14.41
N SER A 226 -0.40 -4.38 14.27
CA SER A 226 -0.45 -5.26 13.09
C SER A 226 -0.78 -4.47 11.83
N GLY A 227 -1.79 -3.59 11.90
CA GLY A 227 -2.20 -2.73 10.79
C GLY A 227 -1.03 -1.90 10.26
N PHE A 228 -0.30 -1.25 11.17
CA PHE A 228 0.94 -0.54 10.87
C PHE A 228 1.94 -1.41 10.09
N THR A 229 2.22 -2.64 10.54
CA THR A 229 3.20 -3.52 9.87
C THR A 229 2.72 -4.09 8.53
N ILE A 230 1.41 -4.35 8.42
CA ILE A 230 0.76 -4.85 7.20
C ILE A 230 0.81 -3.77 6.12
N GLU A 231 0.36 -2.55 6.44
CA GLU A 231 0.35 -1.41 5.54
C GLU A 231 1.76 -1.04 5.09
N PHE A 232 2.72 -0.99 6.03
CA PHE A 232 4.10 -0.66 5.71
C PHE A 232 4.75 -1.67 4.76
N GLY A 233 4.65 -2.97 5.05
CA GLY A 233 5.26 -3.99 4.19
C GLY A 233 4.58 -4.13 2.83
N ALA A 234 3.25 -3.99 2.77
CA ALA A 234 2.52 -3.96 1.50
C ALA A 234 2.91 -2.74 0.65
N ALA A 235 3.01 -1.55 1.26
CA ALA A 235 3.39 -0.31 0.58
C ALA A 235 4.84 -0.34 0.07
N ILE A 236 5.79 -0.85 0.87
CA ILE A 236 7.17 -1.05 0.43
C ILE A 236 7.22 -1.93 -0.81
N THR A 237 6.60 -3.12 -0.73
CA THR A 237 6.61 -4.08 -1.84
C THR A 237 6.00 -3.47 -3.09
N SER A 238 4.85 -2.79 -2.94
CA SER A 238 4.12 -2.15 -4.03
C SER A 238 4.94 -1.08 -4.74
N LEU A 239 5.54 -0.16 -4.00
CA LEU A 239 6.32 0.93 -4.59
C LEU A 239 7.64 0.46 -5.19
N LEU A 240 8.30 -0.52 -4.55
CA LEU A 240 9.54 -1.05 -5.10
C LEU A 240 9.29 -1.76 -6.44
N ALA A 241 8.24 -2.58 -6.52
CA ALA A 241 7.85 -3.21 -7.78
C ALA A 241 7.47 -2.18 -8.85
N SER A 242 6.71 -1.14 -8.48
CA SER A 242 6.37 -0.04 -9.37
C SER A 242 7.63 0.63 -9.95
N LYS A 243 8.65 0.89 -9.12
CA LYS A 243 9.94 1.45 -9.57
C LYS A 243 10.79 0.51 -10.40
N LEU A 244 10.64 -0.79 -10.21
CA LEU A 244 11.26 -1.82 -11.04
C LEU A 244 10.48 -2.09 -12.34
N GLY A 245 9.34 -1.42 -12.55
CA GLY A 245 8.47 -1.63 -13.71
C GLY A 245 7.75 -2.98 -13.69
N LEU A 246 7.69 -3.63 -12.52
CA LEU A 246 7.01 -4.92 -12.36
C LEU A 246 5.52 -4.67 -12.08
N PRO A 247 4.63 -5.18 -12.93
CA PRO A 247 3.19 -5.03 -12.73
C PRO A 247 2.75 -5.98 -11.61
N ILE A 248 2.59 -5.46 -10.40
CA ILE A 248 2.07 -6.22 -9.25
C ILE A 248 0.69 -5.72 -8.82
N SER A 249 -0.05 -6.59 -8.14
CA SER A 249 -1.33 -6.25 -7.50
C SER A 249 -1.11 -5.75 -6.07
N THR A 250 -1.48 -4.50 -5.80
CA THR A 250 -1.49 -3.89 -4.46
C THR A 250 -2.42 -4.64 -3.50
N THR A 251 -3.57 -5.10 -4.02
CA THR A 251 -4.53 -5.91 -3.25
C THR A 251 -3.92 -7.23 -2.81
N HIS A 252 -3.20 -7.93 -3.70
CA HIS A 252 -2.51 -9.17 -3.32
C HIS A 252 -1.41 -8.88 -2.28
N CYS A 253 -0.70 -7.76 -2.40
CA CYS A 253 0.32 -7.39 -1.42
C CYS A 253 -0.29 -7.22 -0.02
N VAL A 254 -1.39 -6.48 0.10
CA VAL A 254 -2.08 -6.28 1.38
C VAL A 254 -2.62 -7.60 1.92
N VAL A 255 -3.28 -8.43 1.10
CA VAL A 255 -3.80 -9.72 1.55
C VAL A 255 -2.66 -10.66 2.01
N GLY A 256 -1.55 -10.74 1.27
CA GLY A 256 -0.37 -11.52 1.66
C GLY A 256 0.21 -11.07 3.00
N SER A 257 0.34 -9.76 3.19
CA SER A 257 0.75 -9.15 4.46
C SER A 257 -0.21 -9.48 5.61
N VAL A 258 -1.52 -9.37 5.40
CA VAL A 258 -2.56 -9.72 6.40
C VAL A 258 -2.48 -11.19 6.78
N VAL A 259 -2.34 -12.10 5.80
CA VAL A 259 -2.28 -13.54 6.04
C VAL A 259 -1.05 -13.91 6.88
N MET A 260 0.13 -13.43 6.50
CA MET A 260 1.38 -13.81 7.16
C MET A 260 1.48 -13.21 8.58
N VAL A 261 1.14 -11.92 8.75
CA VAL A 261 1.10 -11.28 10.08
C VAL A 261 -0.02 -11.86 10.94
N GLY A 262 -1.18 -12.15 10.35
CA GLY A 262 -2.30 -12.79 11.04
C GLY A 262 -1.94 -14.20 11.54
N TYR A 263 -1.19 -14.96 10.74
CA TYR A 263 -0.69 -16.27 11.12
C TYR A 263 0.30 -16.19 12.30
N LEU A 264 1.25 -15.24 12.26
CA LEU A 264 2.22 -15.00 13.36
C LEU A 264 1.54 -14.60 14.68
N ARG A 265 0.42 -13.88 14.62
CA ARG A 265 -0.32 -13.47 15.82
C ARG A 265 -1.20 -14.56 16.39
N SER A 266 -2.05 -15.14 15.55
CA SER A 266 -2.98 -16.18 16.00
C SER A 266 -3.53 -16.98 14.83
N SER A 267 -2.81 -18.03 14.44
CA SER A 267 -3.26 -18.97 13.39
C SER A 267 -4.66 -19.54 13.62
N LYS A 268 -5.15 -19.62 14.87
CA LYS A 268 -6.49 -20.14 15.20
C LYS A 268 -7.64 -19.17 14.88
N ARG A 269 -7.37 -17.87 14.76
CA ARG A 269 -8.40 -16.84 14.51
C ARG A 269 -8.60 -16.53 13.02
N MET A 270 -7.79 -17.12 12.14
CA MET A 270 -7.83 -16.82 10.72
C MET A 270 -8.94 -17.60 10.00
N LYS A 271 -9.79 -16.88 9.25
CA LYS A 271 -10.90 -17.49 8.51
C LYS A 271 -10.44 -17.99 7.14
N TRP A 272 -9.84 -19.18 7.09
CA TRP A 272 -9.33 -19.80 5.86
C TRP A 272 -10.37 -19.93 4.73
N SER A 273 -11.65 -20.14 5.07
CA SER A 273 -12.74 -20.17 4.08
C SER A 273 -12.88 -18.83 3.34
N LEU A 274 -12.70 -17.70 4.05
CA LEU A 274 -12.77 -16.36 3.45
C LEU A 274 -11.56 -16.13 2.52
N LEU A 275 -10.36 -16.50 2.95
CA LEU A 275 -9.15 -16.41 2.11
C LEU A 275 -9.27 -17.25 0.84
N ARG A 276 -9.79 -18.47 0.95
CA ARG A 276 -10.08 -19.32 -0.21
C ARG A 276 -11.06 -18.65 -1.17
N ASN A 277 -12.15 -18.06 -0.66
CA ASN A 277 -13.13 -17.38 -1.50
C ASN A 277 -12.52 -16.16 -2.21
N ILE A 278 -11.61 -15.42 -1.54
CA ILE A 278 -10.86 -14.33 -2.16
C ILE A 278 -9.96 -14.85 -3.29
N ALA A 279 -9.19 -15.92 -3.04
CA ALA A 279 -8.33 -16.53 -4.06
C ALA A 279 -9.13 -17.04 -5.28
N ILE A 280 -10.29 -17.66 -5.05
CA ILE A 280 -11.21 -18.07 -6.12
C ILE A 280 -11.70 -16.86 -6.89
N SER A 281 -12.06 -15.76 -6.20
CA SER A 281 -12.52 -14.55 -6.88
C SER A 281 -11.47 -13.98 -7.84
N TRP A 282 -10.20 -13.95 -7.46
CA TRP A 282 -9.11 -13.48 -8.33
C TRP A 282 -8.97 -14.33 -9.60
N LEU A 283 -9.06 -15.65 -9.46
CA LEU A 283 -9.00 -16.57 -10.61
C LEU A 283 -10.21 -16.39 -11.54
N VAL A 284 -11.39 -16.17 -10.97
CA VAL A 284 -12.66 -16.04 -11.71
C VAL A 284 -12.82 -14.67 -12.37
N THR A 285 -12.27 -13.59 -11.78
CA THR A 285 -12.37 -12.25 -12.37
C THR A 285 -11.74 -12.17 -13.76
N ILE A 286 -10.61 -12.84 -13.99
CA ILE A 286 -9.89 -12.79 -15.28
C ILE A 286 -10.73 -13.32 -16.46
N PRO A 287 -11.24 -14.57 -16.46
CA PRO A 287 -12.03 -15.07 -17.58
C PRO A 287 -13.33 -14.29 -17.77
N ILE A 288 -13.98 -13.87 -16.68
CA ILE A 288 -15.22 -13.07 -16.78
C ILE A 288 -14.92 -11.72 -17.44
N SER A 289 -13.89 -11.00 -17.00
CA SER A 289 -13.49 -9.73 -17.61
C SER A 289 -13.10 -9.89 -19.08
N ALA A 290 -12.38 -10.97 -19.42
CA ALA A 290 -12.01 -11.26 -20.81
C ALA A 290 -13.23 -11.53 -21.70
N ILE A 291 -14.19 -12.34 -21.23
CA ILE A 291 -15.42 -12.64 -21.96
C ILE A 291 -16.26 -11.37 -22.17
N ILE A 292 -16.43 -10.55 -21.12
CA ILE A 292 -17.19 -9.29 -21.23
C ILE A 292 -16.52 -8.33 -22.21
N SER A 293 -15.19 -8.20 -22.15
CA SER A 293 -14.43 -7.36 -23.07
C SER A 293 -14.56 -7.86 -24.51
N ALA A 294 -14.43 -9.17 -24.76
CA ALA A 294 -14.56 -9.75 -26.09
C ALA A 294 -15.97 -9.59 -26.65
N ALA A 295 -17.00 -9.82 -25.84
CA ALA A 295 -18.40 -9.63 -26.23
C ALA A 295 -18.70 -8.16 -26.57
N SER A 296 -18.20 -7.23 -25.75
CA SER A 296 -18.35 -5.79 -26.01
C SER A 296 -17.69 -5.39 -27.33
N MET A 297 -16.49 -5.90 -27.61
CA MET A 297 -15.80 -5.64 -28.87
C MET A 297 -16.54 -6.23 -30.07
N LEU A 298 -17.05 -7.47 -29.96
CA LEU A 298 -17.84 -8.10 -31.02
C LEU A 298 -19.10 -7.29 -31.35
N LEU A 299 -19.79 -6.79 -30.33
CA LEU A 299 -20.96 -5.93 -30.51
C LEU A 299 -20.59 -4.64 -31.26
N LEU A 300 -19.50 -3.97 -30.87
CA LEU A 300 -19.03 -2.76 -31.52
C LEU A 300 -18.65 -3.00 -32.99
N ILE A 301 -17.95 -4.10 -33.28
CA ILE A 301 -17.58 -4.47 -34.65
C ILE A 301 -18.84 -4.76 -35.48
N SER A 302 -19.82 -5.46 -34.91
CA SER A 302 -21.06 -5.81 -35.64
C SER A 302 -21.98 -4.61 -35.92
N ALA A 303 -21.77 -3.50 -35.22
CA ALA A 303 -22.56 -2.27 -35.36
C ALA A 303 -21.98 -1.27 -36.37
N VAL A 304 -20.77 -1.54 -36.90
CA VAL A 304 -20.08 -0.74 -37.93
C VAL A 304 -20.17 -1.46 -39.26
#